data_AF-A0AAW7WF17-F1
#
_entry.id   AF-A0AAW7WF17-F1
#
_cell.length_a   1.000
_cell.length_b   1.000
_cell.length_c   1.000
_cell.angle_alpha   90.00
_cell.angle_beta   90.00
_cell.angle_gamma   90.00
#
_symmetry.space_group_name_H-M   'P 1'
#
loop_
_entity.id
_entity.type
_entity.pdbx_description
1 polymer ?
#
loop_
_entity_poly.entity_id
_entity_poly.type
_entity_poly.pdbx_seq_one_letter_code
_entity_poly.pdbx_strand_id
1 'polypeptide(L)' 'MLTSILSWSWIGTGLLLIVLVLLHSPKGDGMGGLAASGSSMFSSASSAEATLNRLTWICLALFLSLAVILSAGWLN' A
#
# COMPACT_ATOMS: atom_id res chain seq x y z
N MET A 1 24.86 11.85 -3.67
CA MET A 1 23.79 12.85 -3.38
C MET A 1 22.43 12.36 -3.83
N LEU A 2 22.27 11.96 -5.10
CA LEU A 2 21.00 11.41 -5.62
C LEU A 2 20.52 10.17 -4.85
N THR A 3 21.41 9.21 -4.61
CA THR A 3 21.14 8.00 -3.81
C THR A 3 20.68 8.33 -2.38
N SER A 4 21.30 9.31 -1.72
CA SER A 4 20.91 9.76 -0.38
C SER A 4 19.49 10.34 -0.34
N ILE A 5 19.10 11.12 -1.36
CA ILE A 5 17.75 11.69 -1.50
C ILE A 5 16.73 10.55 -1.72
N LEU A 6 17.06 9.61 -2.60
CA LEU A 6 16.24 8.43 -2.88
C LEU A 6 16.03 7.55 -1.64
N SER A 7 17.08 7.32 -0.83
CA SER A 7 16.97 6.58 0.44
C SER A 7 16.05 7.28 1.44
N TRP A 8 16.13 8.60 1.56
CA TRP A 8 15.22 9.37 2.42
C TRP A 8 13.77 9.28 1.93
N SER A 9 13.54 9.35 0.62
CA SER A 9 12.21 9.17 0.03
C SER A 9 11.66 7.75 0.24
N TRP A 10 12.53 6.73 0.16
CA TRP A 10 12.17 5.34 0.44
C TRP A 10 11.76 5.13 1.90
N ILE A 11 12.49 5.70 2.85
CA ILE A 11 12.12 5.66 4.28
C ILE A 11 10.78 6.36 4.52
N GLY A 12 10.59 7.55 3.92
CA GLY A 12 9.34 8.31 4.06
C GLY A 12 8.13 7.56 3.51
N THR A 13 8.29 6.89 2.37
CA THR A 13 7.22 6.09 1.75
C THR A 13 6.91 4.82 2.53
N GLY A 14 7.92 4.20 3.17
CA GLY A 14 7.73 3.10 4.11
C GLY A 14 6.95 3.51 5.37
N LEU A 15 7.29 4.64 5.98
CA LEU A 15 6.55 5.17 7.14
C LEU A 15 5.10 5.51 6.77
N LEU A 16 4.90 6.16 5.62
CA LEU A 16 3.57 6.45 5.10
C LEU A 16 2.75 5.17 4.91
N LEU A 17 3.34 4.12 4.33
CA LEU A 17 2.69 2.82 4.17
C LEU A 17 2.28 2.18 5.50
N ILE A 18 3.14 2.24 6.53
CA ILE A 18 2.79 1.73 7.85
C ILE A 18 1.52 2.43 8.37
N VAL A 19 1.46 3.77 8.26
CA VAL A 19 0.27 4.53 8.66
C VAL A 19 -0.95 4.15 7.82
N LEU A 20 -0.81 4.04 6.49
CA LEU A 20 -1.92 3.66 5.59
C LEU A 20 -2.47 2.26 5.90
N VAL A 21 -1.59 1.31 6.25
CA VAL A 21 -1.98 -0.06 6.63
C VAL A 21 -2.65 -0.07 7.98
N LEU A 22 -2.18 0.70 8.96
CA LEU A 22 -2.84 0.80 10.26
C LEU A 22 -4.20 1.52 10.19
N LEU A 23 -4.36 2.45 9.24
CA LEU A 23 -5.65 3.09 8.95
C LEU A 23 -6.63 2.16 8.24
N HIS A 24 -6.15 1.09 7.59
CA HIS A 24 -7.05 0.03 7.16
C HIS A 24 -7.62 -0.64 8.41
N SER A 25 -8.88 -0.38 8.68
CA SER A 25 -9.60 -1.05 9.75
C SER A 25 -9.45 -2.57 9.54
N PRO A 26 -9.17 -3.36 10.59
CA PRO A 26 -9.22 -4.81 10.54
C PRO A 26 -10.70 -5.22 10.44
N LYS A 27 -11.34 -4.92 9.31
CA LYS A 27 -12.62 -5.52 8.96
C LYS A 27 -12.30 -6.99 8.80
N GLY A 28 -12.93 -7.80 9.65
CA GLY A 28 -12.70 -9.23 9.77
C GLY A 28 -13.05 -9.99 8.50
N ASP A 29 -12.22 -9.87 7.46
CA ASP A 29 -12.14 -10.82 6.36
C ASP A 29 -11.34 -12.03 6.83
N GLY A 30 -11.79 -12.66 7.92
CA GLY A 30 -11.42 -14.04 8.19
C GLY A 30 -11.93 -14.95 7.06
N MET A 31 -11.87 -16.27 7.24
CA MET A 31 -12.44 -17.25 6.30
C MET A 31 -13.89 -16.97 5.86
N GLY A 32 -14.65 -16.13 6.59
CA GLY A 32 -15.98 -15.64 6.21
C GLY A 32 -16.01 -14.66 5.02
N GLY A 33 -14.96 -13.84 4.80
CA GLY A 33 -14.86 -12.95 3.63
C GLY A 33 -14.57 -13.72 2.34
N LEU A 34 -13.78 -14.79 2.44
CA LEU A 34 -13.56 -15.74 1.34
C LEU A 34 -14.83 -16.54 1.00
N ALA A 35 -15.63 -16.91 2.00
CA ALA A 35 -16.93 -17.58 1.81
C ALA A 35 -18.04 -16.64 1.29
N ALA A 36 -17.93 -15.32 1.55
CA ALA A 36 -18.84 -14.29 1.06
C ALA A 36 -18.59 -13.85 -0.39
N SER A 37 -17.61 -14.47 -1.09
CA SER A 37 -17.38 -14.27 -2.53
C SER A 37 -18.60 -14.61 -3.42
N GLY A 38 -19.66 -15.17 -2.83
CA GLY A 38 -20.95 -15.44 -3.50
C GLY A 38 -22.08 -14.45 -3.21
N SER A 39 -21.92 -13.47 -2.30
CA SER A 39 -23.03 -12.59 -1.92
C SER A 39 -22.72 -11.12 -2.11
N SER A 40 -23.52 -10.53 -3.00
CA SER A 40 -23.88 -9.11 -3.08
C SER A 40 -22.93 -8.19 -3.88
N MET A 41 -23.24 -8.11 -5.17
CA MET A 41 -22.88 -7.06 -6.14
C MET A 41 -23.38 -5.65 -5.75
N PHE A 42 -23.61 -5.35 -4.46
CA PHE A 42 -24.15 -4.08 -3.96
C PHE A 42 -23.51 -3.64 -2.64
N SER A 43 -22.19 -3.84 -2.47
CA SER A 43 -21.45 -3.13 -1.43
C SER A 43 -21.17 -1.71 -1.91
N SER A 44 -21.93 -0.73 -1.42
CA SER A 44 -21.49 0.67 -1.40
C SER A 44 -20.36 0.80 -0.37
N ALA A 45 -19.20 0.22 -0.67
CA ALA A 45 -17.98 0.57 0.05
C ALA A 45 -17.84 2.09 -0.04
N SER A 46 -17.79 2.76 1.11
CA SER A 46 -17.71 4.22 1.17
C SER A 46 -16.58 4.67 0.25
N SER A 47 -16.83 5.66 -0.62
CA SER A 47 -15.84 6.15 -1.61
C SER A 47 -14.46 6.46 -0.98
N ALA A 48 -14.43 6.78 0.32
CA ALA A 48 -13.23 6.98 1.09
C ALA A 48 -12.35 5.71 1.22
N GLU A 49 -12.96 4.53 1.39
CA GLU A 49 -12.25 3.26 1.54
C GLU A 49 -11.65 2.79 0.21
N ALA A 50 -12.39 2.94 -0.88
CA ALA A 50 -11.89 2.66 -2.22
C ALA A 50 -10.69 3.56 -2.58
N THR A 51 -10.74 4.83 -2.16
CA THR A 51 -9.64 5.79 -2.36
C THR A 51 -8.44 5.44 -1.49
N LEU A 52 -8.65 5.09 -0.22
CA LEU A 52 -7.59 4.69 0.70
C LEU A 52 -6.87 3.43 0.20
N ASN A 53 -7.60 2.42 -0.28
CA ASN A 53 -7.03 1.23 -0.87
C ASN A 53 -6.20 1.55 -2.12
N ARG A 54 -6.74 2.35 -3.05
CA ARG A 54 -5.99 2.79 -4.25
C ARG A 54 -4.70 3.52 -3.88
N LEU A 55 -4.75 4.39 -2.87
CA LEU A 55 -3.56 5.11 -2.39
C LEU A 55 -2.53 4.15 -1.79
N THR A 56 -2.95 3.17 -0.99
CA THR A 56 -2.06 2.14 -0.43
C THR A 56 -1.36 1.34 -1.53
N TRP A 57 -2.09 0.92 -2.57
CA TRP A 57 -1.50 0.18 -3.70
C TRP A 57 -0.47 1.00 -4.47
N ILE A 58 -0.76 2.28 -4.73
CA ILE A 58 0.20 3.18 -5.39
C ILE A 58 1.45 3.34 -4.51
N CYS A 59 1.26 3.58 -3.21
CA CYS A 59 2.35 3.77 -2.27
C CYS A 59 3.20 2.50 -2.12
N LEU A 60 2.57 1.31 -2.18
CA LEU A 60 3.23 0.00 -2.15
C LEU A 60 4.09 -0.21 -3.39
N ALA A 61 3.52 0.01 -4.59
CA ALA A 61 4.24 -0.11 -5.84
C ALA A 61 5.45 0.84 -5.89
N LEU A 62 5.27 2.07 -5.41
CA LEU A 62 6.34 3.06 -5.31
C LEU A 62 7.42 2.61 -4.32
N PHE A 63 7.07 2.15 -3.12
CA PHE A 63 8.03 1.64 -2.15
C PHE A 63 8.86 0.46 -2.69
N LEU A 64 8.20 -0.51 -3.33
CA LEU A 64 8.86 -1.69 -3.90
C LEU A 64 9.76 -1.32 -5.08
N SER A 65 9.32 -0.42 -5.97
CA SER A 65 10.14 0.04 -7.09
C SER A 65 11.40 0.78 -6.61
N LEU A 66 11.26 1.67 -5.61
CA LEU A 66 12.43 2.30 -4.99
C LEU A 66 13.34 1.25 -4.33
N ALA A 67 12.79 0.25 -3.63
CA ALA A 67 13.59 -0.82 -3.02
C ALA A 67 14.45 -1.56 -4.06
N VAL A 68 13.87 -1.91 -5.22
CA VAL A 68 14.59 -2.55 -6.31
C VAL A 68 15.68 -1.64 -6.87
N ILE A 69 15.38 -0.36 -7.13
CA ILE A 69 16.34 0.59 -7.69
C ILE A 69 17.54 0.81 -6.76
N LEU A 70 17.29 0.99 -5.45
CA LEU A 70 18.37 1.13 -4.47
C LEU A 70 19.17 -0.16 -4.30
N SER A 71 18.49 -1.32 -4.30
CA SER A 71 19.14 -2.62 -4.11
C SER A 71 19.96 -3.06 -5.32
N ALA A 72 19.54 -2.70 -6.54
CA ALA A 72 20.21 -3.12 -7.76
C ALA A 72 21.51 -2.33 -8.03
N GLY A 73 21.75 -1.24 -7.29
CA GLY A 73 22.98 -0.44 -7.42
C GLY A 73 23.10 0.29 -8.77
N TRP A 74 22.01 0.44 -9.53
CA TRP A 74 22.01 1.08 -10.86
C TRP A 74 22.39 2.56 -10.85
N LEU A 75 22.26 3.21 -9.69
CA LEU A 75 22.49 4.65 -9.51
C LEU A 75 23.77 4.95 -8.70
N ASN A 76 24.69 3.97 -8.63
CA ASN A 76 25.96 4.08 -7.92
C ASN A 76 27.03 4.79 -8.76
#